data_AF-A0A0D2N2I6-F1
#
_entry.id   AF-A0A0D2N2I6-F1
#
_cell.length_a   1.000
_cell.length_b   1.000
_cell.length_c   1.000
_cell.angle_alpha   90.00
_cell.angle_beta   90.00
_cell.angle_gamma   90.00
#
_symmetry.space_group_name_H-M   'P 1'
#
loop_
_entity.id
_entity.type
_entity.pdbx_description
1 polymer ?
#
loop_
_entity_poly.entity_id
_entity_poly.type
_entity_poly.pdbx_seq_one_letter_code
_entity_poly.pdbx_strand_id
1 'polypeptide(L)'
;MGSARTARYEFFVTRWAALWEYTSGAVKAARSGADTTASAEEAAKAAIALRKAARTREVLQQLQEFDERHMQLTARLQPLADSLPKLRRELGQQPGAQQPQQHPLQQHLQAQPQQGVEPDPFGVRAALGAGRPLALAAWREYLRAVAGASAAAERLLSGPDLDQLSRFGRERRELVFELAALRRQLAGGAAAIPGPGPIAAACDAFDALQARLAEAQALRAGALKRELAGLDLPLLELRLRRREGEAYHSSTTEAALRRLVQTQVDAARGGLPLGAWQQAAEDLVVLGQAVQQRQDDQLEVSPQRLAQQAFARLSRLPPAAGERASAAMPQLPDVDWSRYHLQVLIIDADDVLRGRLACGLFERVAEWNGYGRVLLPWTCGVDADQDAACGSLATQAALMSKARDLRLRPKSFTRPTERFEPADLDRHDVIVAVDRATKDAVLRLVDPRWREWYDDRVRLLSEYASPGLIADAQLLRSGGTALLPQDMRAALSAQPRPLAELRSAVDVARPDLTDASEAAADAWDAMVHQMMLGCAGLTRYLIDCYPPDLPDYDPL
;
A
#
# COMPACT_ATOMS: atom_id res chain seq x y z
N MET A 1 33.36 3.11 -4.23
CA MET A 1 32.12 2.61 -4.88
C MET A 1 31.57 1.30 -4.30
N GLY A 2 32.28 0.60 -3.38
CA GLY A 2 31.79 -0.66 -2.78
C GLY A 2 30.64 -0.52 -1.77
N SER A 3 30.66 0.48 -0.89
CA SER A 3 29.68 0.55 0.23
C SER A 3 28.24 0.83 -0.20
N ALA A 4 28.04 1.60 -1.28
CA ALA A 4 26.69 1.88 -1.79
C ALA A 4 26.03 0.65 -2.44
N ARG A 5 26.83 -0.26 -3.03
CA ARG A 5 26.32 -1.54 -3.57
C ARG A 5 25.99 -2.51 -2.45
N THR A 6 26.85 -2.61 -1.43
CA THR A 6 26.60 -3.46 -0.26
C THR A 6 25.36 -3.02 0.51
N ALA A 7 25.20 -1.71 0.76
CA ALA A 7 24.02 -1.17 1.46
C ALA A 7 22.71 -1.42 0.70
N ARG A 8 22.72 -1.31 -0.63
CA ARG A 8 21.53 -1.62 -1.47
C ARG A 8 21.20 -3.11 -1.48
N TYR A 9 22.22 -3.97 -1.48
CA TYR A 9 22.05 -5.42 -1.40
C TYR A 9 21.54 -5.87 -0.03
N GLU A 10 22.10 -5.37 1.07
CA GLU A 10 21.64 -5.65 2.43
C GLU A 10 20.20 -5.16 2.66
N PHE A 11 19.85 -3.99 2.12
CA PHE A 11 18.48 -3.48 2.16
C PHE A 11 17.49 -4.38 1.40
N PHE A 12 17.89 -4.89 0.23
CA PHE A 12 17.10 -5.84 -0.56
C PHE A 12 16.92 -7.17 0.18
N VAL A 13 18.00 -7.76 0.71
CA VAL A 13 17.97 -9.03 1.45
C VAL A 13 17.11 -8.91 2.71
N THR A 14 17.20 -7.79 3.43
CA THR A 14 16.39 -7.54 4.64
C THR A 14 14.91 -7.40 4.32
N ARG A 15 14.55 -6.65 3.25
CA ARG A 15 13.16 -6.54 2.79
C ARG A 15 12.59 -7.87 2.29
N TRP A 16 13.42 -8.65 1.60
CA TRP A 16 13.03 -9.96 1.08
C TRP A 16 12.83 -10.99 2.20
N ALA A 17 13.71 -11.00 3.21
CA ALA A 17 13.56 -11.85 4.40
C ALA A 17 12.28 -11.53 5.19
N ALA A 18 11.95 -10.24 5.34
CA ALA A 18 10.71 -9.82 5.98
C ALA A 18 9.46 -10.24 5.19
N LEU A 19 9.52 -10.17 3.85
CA LEU A 19 8.44 -10.64 2.98
C LEU A 19 8.25 -12.17 3.08
N TRP A 20 9.35 -12.90 3.23
CA TRP A 20 9.37 -14.36 3.41
C TRP A 20 8.82 -14.82 4.77
N GLU A 21 9.21 -14.18 5.87
CA GLU A 21 8.63 -14.47 7.21
C GLU A 21 7.13 -14.18 7.25
N TYR A 22 6.70 -13.11 6.58
CA TYR A 22 5.28 -12.73 6.51
C TYR A 22 4.45 -13.73 5.70
N THR A 23 4.95 -14.16 4.55
CA THR A 23 4.25 -15.12 3.68
C THR A 23 4.26 -16.54 4.26
N SER A 24 5.34 -16.95 4.93
CA SER A 24 5.41 -18.24 5.61
C SER A 24 4.50 -18.32 6.85
N GLY A 25 4.30 -17.21 7.58
CA GLY A 25 3.32 -17.12 8.67
C GLY A 25 1.87 -17.31 8.21
N ALA A 26 1.49 -16.67 7.10
CA ALA A 26 0.16 -16.84 6.49
C ALA A 26 -0.05 -18.28 5.97
N VAL A 27 0.98 -18.89 5.38
CA VAL A 27 0.95 -20.30 4.94
C VAL A 27 0.83 -21.27 6.13
N LYS A 28 1.46 -20.95 7.27
CA LYS A 28 1.35 -21.75 8.49
C LYS A 28 -0.07 -21.71 9.08
N ALA A 29 -0.72 -20.54 9.02
CA ALA A 29 -2.12 -20.38 9.45
C ALA A 29 -3.12 -21.08 8.50
N ALA A 30 -2.87 -21.07 7.20
CA ALA A 30 -3.67 -21.82 6.23
C ALA A 30 -3.48 -23.35 6.36
N ARG A 31 -2.25 -23.80 6.66
CA ARG A 31 -1.94 -25.22 6.92
C ARG A 31 -2.59 -25.78 8.18
N SER A 32 -2.96 -24.94 9.15
CA SER A 32 -3.69 -25.39 10.34
C SER A 32 -5.15 -25.78 10.09
N GLY A 33 -5.65 -25.68 8.84
CA GLY A 33 -6.90 -26.31 8.43
C GLY A 33 -8.15 -25.76 9.11
N ALA A 34 -8.14 -24.48 9.53
CA ALA A 34 -9.37 -23.81 9.92
C ALA A 34 -10.18 -23.51 8.64
N ASP A 35 -11.43 -23.98 8.59
CA ASP A 35 -12.42 -23.72 7.53
C ASP A 35 -12.70 -22.22 7.39
N THR A 36 -11.81 -21.47 6.75
CA THR A 36 -12.00 -20.06 6.46
C THR A 36 -12.14 -19.88 4.96
N THR A 37 -13.39 -19.66 4.52
CA THR A 37 -13.67 -18.90 3.31
C THR A 37 -12.82 -17.64 3.35
N ALA A 38 -11.90 -17.48 2.39
CA ALA A 38 -10.96 -16.37 2.40
C ALA A 38 -11.72 -15.04 2.49
N SER A 39 -11.50 -14.29 3.57
CA SER A 39 -12.23 -13.03 3.76
C SER A 39 -11.81 -12.00 2.71
N ALA A 40 -12.68 -11.04 2.39
CA ALA A 40 -12.32 -9.93 1.48
C ALA A 40 -11.02 -9.21 1.89
N GLU A 41 -10.71 -9.23 3.19
CA GLU A 41 -9.46 -8.71 3.74
C GLU A 41 -8.23 -9.55 3.35
N GLU A 42 -8.35 -10.87 3.30
CA GLU A 42 -7.27 -11.76 2.83
C GLU A 42 -7.04 -11.62 1.33
N ALA A 43 -8.10 -11.39 0.55
CA ALA A 43 -8.01 -11.08 -0.87
C ALA A 43 -7.32 -9.73 -1.14
N ALA A 44 -7.66 -8.68 -0.38
CA ALA A 44 -6.99 -7.38 -0.46
C ALA A 44 -5.50 -7.45 -0.06
N LYS A 45 -5.18 -8.22 1.00
CA LYS A 45 -3.80 -8.49 1.43
C LYS A 45 -3.00 -9.25 0.36
N ALA A 46 -3.64 -10.19 -0.33
CA ALA A 46 -3.04 -10.90 -1.45
C ALA A 46 -2.74 -9.97 -2.63
N ALA A 47 -3.68 -9.10 -3.02
CA ALA A 47 -3.48 -8.13 -4.10
C ALA A 47 -2.30 -7.17 -3.86
N ILE A 48 -2.07 -6.76 -2.60
CA ILE A 48 -0.92 -5.93 -2.22
C ILE A 48 0.40 -6.72 -2.34
N ALA A 49 0.43 -7.96 -1.88
CA ALA A 49 1.62 -8.81 -2.00
C ALA A 49 2.00 -9.06 -3.47
N LEU A 50 0.99 -9.20 -4.34
CA LEU A 50 1.15 -9.40 -5.78
C LEU A 50 1.73 -8.18 -6.49
N ARG A 51 1.23 -6.98 -6.18
CA ARG A 51 1.80 -5.73 -6.69
C ARG A 51 3.27 -5.58 -6.29
N LYS A 52 3.62 -5.94 -5.05
CA LYS A 52 5.02 -5.92 -4.57
C LYS A 52 5.91 -6.96 -5.25
N ALA A 53 5.38 -8.15 -5.57
CA ALA A 53 6.11 -9.18 -6.31
C ALA A 53 6.34 -8.78 -7.78
N ALA A 54 5.34 -8.20 -8.45
CA ALA A 54 5.45 -7.65 -9.80
C ALA A 54 6.51 -6.54 -9.86
N ARG A 55 6.51 -5.60 -8.91
CA ARG A 55 7.52 -4.55 -8.80
C ARG A 55 8.92 -5.11 -8.53
N THR A 56 9.03 -6.16 -7.73
CA THR A 56 10.33 -6.82 -7.48
C THR A 56 10.88 -7.46 -8.76
N ARG A 57 10.02 -8.08 -9.58
CA ARG A 57 10.40 -8.63 -10.89
C ARG A 57 10.86 -7.53 -11.86
N GLU A 58 10.16 -6.41 -11.90
CA GLU A 58 10.54 -5.24 -12.71
C GLU A 58 11.93 -4.69 -12.31
N VAL A 59 12.19 -4.56 -11.01
CA VAL A 59 13.50 -4.13 -10.49
C VAL A 59 14.60 -5.13 -10.84
N LEU A 60 14.33 -6.44 -10.75
CA LEU A 60 15.30 -7.47 -11.15
C LEU A 60 15.59 -7.42 -12.66
N GLN A 61 14.58 -7.15 -13.49
CA GLN A 61 14.75 -6.96 -14.93
C GLN A 61 15.58 -5.71 -15.24
N GLN A 62 15.34 -4.60 -14.56
CA GLN A 62 16.15 -3.38 -14.69
C GLN A 62 17.60 -3.59 -14.26
N LEU A 63 17.84 -4.38 -13.21
CA LEU A 63 19.19 -4.75 -12.77
C LEU A 63 19.90 -5.63 -13.79
N GLN A 64 19.18 -6.58 -14.41
CA GLN A 64 19.72 -7.40 -15.49
C GLN A 64 20.08 -6.56 -16.72
N GLU A 65 19.20 -5.65 -17.15
CA GLU A 65 19.48 -4.71 -18.24
C GLU A 65 20.67 -3.80 -17.94
N PHE A 66 20.82 -3.36 -16.67
CA PHE A 66 21.97 -2.59 -16.24
C PHE A 66 23.27 -3.41 -16.31
N ASP A 67 23.26 -4.66 -15.87
CA ASP A 67 24.42 -5.55 -15.94
C ASP A 67 24.80 -5.85 -17.40
N GLU A 68 23.82 -6.08 -18.28
CA GLU A 68 24.04 -6.24 -19.72
C GLU A 68 24.69 -4.98 -20.34
N ARG A 69 24.19 -3.78 -20.00
CA ARG A 69 24.80 -2.51 -20.44
C ARG A 69 26.20 -2.33 -19.88
N HIS A 70 26.44 -2.70 -18.63
CA HIS A 70 27.77 -2.64 -18.02
C HIS A 70 28.76 -3.59 -18.69
N MET A 71 28.33 -4.81 -19.03
CA MET A 71 29.15 -5.75 -19.81
C MET A 71 29.45 -5.21 -21.20
N GLN A 72 28.46 -4.63 -21.89
CA GLN A 72 28.67 -4.01 -23.20
C GLN A 72 29.64 -2.82 -23.13
N LEU A 73 29.52 -1.95 -22.11
CA LEU A 73 30.44 -0.84 -21.86
C LEU A 73 31.85 -1.34 -21.56
N THR A 74 31.98 -2.35 -20.71
CA THR A 74 33.26 -2.97 -20.38
C THR A 74 33.91 -3.55 -21.63
N ALA A 75 33.15 -4.31 -22.44
CA ALA A 75 33.63 -4.87 -23.70
C ALA A 75 34.05 -3.80 -24.72
N ARG A 76 33.36 -2.65 -24.76
CA ARG A 76 33.73 -1.50 -25.62
C ARG A 76 34.96 -0.75 -25.15
N LEU A 77 35.17 -0.65 -23.84
CA LEU A 77 36.29 0.09 -23.24
C LEU A 77 37.54 -0.77 -23.07
N GLN A 78 37.41 -2.10 -23.07
CA GLN A 78 38.53 -3.03 -22.93
C GLN A 78 39.63 -2.82 -23.99
N PRO A 79 39.33 -2.65 -25.30
CA PRO A 79 40.37 -2.38 -26.29
C PRO A 79 41.12 -1.06 -26.06
N LEU A 80 40.41 -0.03 -25.56
CA LEU A 80 41.03 1.25 -25.20
C LEU A 80 41.94 1.08 -23.98
N ALA A 81 41.48 0.36 -22.96
CA ALA A 81 42.28 0.03 -21.78
C ALA A 81 43.52 -0.80 -22.14
N ASP A 82 43.39 -1.75 -23.06
CA ASP A 82 44.49 -2.59 -23.54
C ASP A 82 45.48 -1.79 -24.43
N SER A 83 45.00 -0.74 -25.11
CA SER A 83 45.84 0.14 -25.93
C SER A 83 46.60 1.22 -25.14
N LEU A 84 46.14 1.56 -23.93
CA LEU A 84 46.76 2.60 -23.08
C LEU A 84 48.25 2.36 -22.78
N PRO A 85 48.72 1.15 -22.44
CA PRO A 85 50.14 0.87 -22.25
C PRO A 85 50.99 1.02 -23.53
N LYS A 86 50.37 0.83 -24.70
CA LYS A 86 51.05 1.03 -26.00
C LYS A 86 51.16 2.52 -26.31
N LEU A 87 50.07 3.26 -26.17
CA LEU A 87 50.05 4.73 -26.31
C LEU A 87 51.00 5.40 -25.30
N ARG A 88 51.07 4.93 -24.06
CA ARG A 88 52.05 5.41 -23.06
C ARG A 88 53.49 5.14 -23.47
N ARG A 89 53.76 4.01 -24.13
CA ARG A 89 55.09 3.71 -24.68
C ARG A 89 55.41 4.58 -25.89
N GLU A 90 54.44 4.82 -26.78
CA GLU A 90 54.61 5.68 -27.94
C GLU A 90 54.81 7.15 -27.54
N LEU A 91 54.09 7.63 -26.51
CA LEU A 91 54.28 8.96 -25.92
C LEU A 91 55.59 9.07 -25.10
N GLY A 92 55.98 8.00 -24.40
CA GLY A 92 57.23 7.92 -23.63
C GLY A 92 58.48 7.72 -24.48
N GLN A 93 58.33 7.38 -25.77
CA GLN A 93 59.42 7.26 -26.73
C GLN A 93 59.68 8.56 -27.50
N GLN A 94 59.07 9.69 -27.12
CA GLN A 94 59.54 10.99 -27.61
C GLN A 94 61.01 11.20 -27.16
N PRO A 95 61.96 11.29 -28.11
CA PRO A 95 63.37 11.43 -27.79
C PRO A 95 63.62 12.87 -27.35
N GLY A 96 63.63 13.12 -26.04
CA GLY A 96 64.02 14.43 -25.52
C GLY A 96 63.44 14.81 -24.17
N ALA A 97 63.50 13.95 -23.16
CA ALA A 97 63.38 14.40 -21.78
C ALA A 97 64.22 13.52 -20.86
N GLN A 98 65.12 14.18 -20.13
CA GLN A 98 66.14 13.59 -19.28
C GLN A 98 65.52 12.83 -18.09
N GLN A 99 66.16 11.71 -17.75
CA GLN A 99 65.87 10.82 -16.63
C GLN A 99 65.83 11.57 -15.28
N PRO A 100 65.08 11.03 -14.31
CA PRO A 100 65.80 10.55 -13.13
C PRO A 100 65.39 9.13 -12.69
N GLN A 101 66.43 8.31 -12.53
CA GLN A 101 66.71 7.31 -11.50
C GLN A 101 65.59 6.42 -10.94
N GLN A 102 65.68 5.19 -11.44
CA GLN A 102 65.27 3.86 -11.00
C GLN A 102 65.08 3.58 -9.48
N HIS A 103 64.06 2.78 -9.17
CA HIS A 103 64.02 1.83 -8.05
C HIS A 103 63.63 0.42 -8.56
N PRO A 104 64.27 -0.68 -8.13
CA PRO A 104 64.03 -2.02 -8.68
C PRO A 104 63.15 -2.86 -7.76
N LEU A 105 61.94 -3.21 -8.20
CA LEU A 105 61.11 -4.24 -7.55
C LEU A 105 60.05 -4.74 -8.53
N GLN A 106 60.46 -5.54 -9.53
CA GLN A 106 59.55 -6.42 -10.29
C GLN A 106 60.35 -7.36 -11.21
N GLN A 107 60.96 -8.36 -10.59
CA GLN A 107 61.23 -9.64 -11.25
C GLN A 107 60.50 -10.68 -10.42
N HIS A 108 59.31 -11.09 -10.84
CA HIS A 108 58.73 -12.43 -10.64
C HIS A 108 57.42 -12.47 -11.41
N LEU A 109 57.40 -13.30 -12.47
CA LEU A 109 56.28 -14.07 -13.03
C LEU A 109 56.39 -14.13 -14.55
N GLN A 110 57.19 -15.11 -15.01
CA GLN A 110 56.93 -15.78 -16.28
C GLN A 110 56.62 -17.25 -16.01
N ALA A 111 55.80 -17.77 -16.93
CA ALA A 111 55.50 -19.16 -17.26
C ALA A 111 54.35 -19.84 -16.50
N GLN A 112 53.25 -20.10 -17.21
CA GLN A 112 52.81 -21.48 -17.54
C GLN A 112 51.71 -21.50 -18.64
N PRO A 113 51.43 -22.68 -19.26
CA PRO A 113 51.21 -22.82 -20.70
C PRO A 113 49.73 -22.90 -21.14
N GLN A 114 49.52 -22.67 -22.43
CA GLN A 114 48.25 -22.86 -23.14
C GLN A 114 47.95 -24.36 -23.34
N GLN A 115 46.77 -24.79 -22.92
CA GLN A 115 46.14 -26.04 -23.37
C GLN A 115 44.78 -25.73 -24.00
N GLY A 116 44.52 -26.39 -25.14
CA GLY A 116 43.37 -26.17 -26.00
C GLY A 116 42.04 -26.52 -25.32
N VAL A 117 41.05 -25.65 -25.53
CA VAL A 117 39.68 -25.79 -25.04
C VAL A 117 38.78 -26.08 -26.25
N GLU A 118 38.11 -27.24 -26.22
CA GLU A 118 36.99 -27.55 -27.12
C GLU A 118 35.87 -26.50 -26.96
N PRO A 119 35.11 -26.18 -28.03
CA PRO A 119 34.02 -25.23 -27.94
C PRO A 119 32.91 -25.75 -27.02
N ASP A 120 32.57 -24.96 -26.00
CA ASP A 120 31.42 -25.11 -25.11
C ASP A 120 30.25 -24.27 -25.66
N PRO A 121 29.40 -24.82 -26.54
CA PRO A 121 28.43 -24.04 -27.31
C PRO A 121 27.33 -23.40 -26.45
N PHE A 122 27.24 -23.75 -25.16
CA PHE A 122 26.23 -23.25 -24.23
C PHE A 122 26.83 -22.56 -22.98
N GLY A 123 28.16 -22.46 -22.88
CA GLY A 123 28.85 -21.80 -21.76
C GLY A 123 28.67 -22.48 -20.39
N VAL A 124 28.16 -23.72 -20.36
CA VAL A 124 27.79 -24.44 -19.13
C VAL A 124 29.02 -24.93 -18.38
N ARG A 125 30.09 -25.33 -19.09
CA ARG A 125 31.37 -25.72 -18.45
C ARG A 125 32.12 -24.49 -17.95
N ALA A 126 32.01 -23.34 -18.62
CA ALA A 126 32.55 -22.08 -18.14
C ALA A 126 31.84 -21.56 -16.88
N ALA A 127 30.53 -21.78 -16.76
CA ALA A 127 29.74 -21.37 -15.59
C ALA A 127 29.95 -22.27 -14.35
N LEU A 128 30.35 -23.52 -14.55
CA LEU A 128 30.48 -24.54 -13.49
C LEU A 128 31.93 -24.92 -13.13
N GLY A 129 32.91 -24.14 -13.61
CA GLY A 129 34.34 -24.39 -13.33
C GLY A 129 34.66 -24.56 -11.85
N ALA A 130 35.60 -25.46 -11.56
CA ALA A 130 35.99 -25.83 -10.20
C ALA A 130 36.39 -24.58 -9.38
N GLY A 131 35.58 -24.26 -8.36
CA GLY A 131 35.89 -23.22 -7.38
C GLY A 131 34.93 -22.03 -7.30
N ARG A 132 33.80 -21.99 -8.03
CA ARG A 132 32.81 -20.90 -7.88
C ARG A 132 31.51 -21.33 -7.19
N PRO A 133 31.34 -21.10 -5.87
CA PRO A 133 30.10 -21.36 -5.14
C PRO A 133 28.92 -20.45 -5.54
N LEU A 134 29.13 -19.43 -6.38
CA LEU A 134 28.11 -18.48 -6.82
C LEU A 134 27.04 -19.08 -7.76
N ALA A 135 27.39 -20.03 -8.65
CA ALA A 135 26.44 -20.58 -9.61
C ALA A 135 25.37 -21.48 -8.96
N LEU A 136 25.77 -22.25 -7.94
CA LEU A 136 24.85 -23.12 -7.20
C LEU A 136 23.92 -22.30 -6.28
N ALA A 137 24.40 -21.15 -5.78
CA ALA A 137 23.61 -20.22 -4.98
C ALA A 137 22.56 -19.51 -5.84
N ALA A 138 22.96 -18.98 -7.01
CA ALA A 138 22.05 -18.35 -7.96
C ALA A 138 20.98 -19.34 -8.47
N TRP A 139 21.36 -20.60 -8.72
CA TRP A 139 20.40 -21.63 -9.12
C TRP A 139 19.43 -22.01 -7.99
N ARG A 140 19.90 -22.07 -6.75
CA ARG A 140 19.05 -22.29 -5.56
C ARG A 140 18.09 -21.11 -5.32
N GLU A 141 18.53 -19.88 -5.59
CA GLU A 141 17.67 -18.69 -5.51
C GLU A 141 16.63 -18.65 -6.63
N TYR A 142 17.00 -19.05 -7.85
CA TYR A 142 16.07 -19.19 -8.96
C TYR A 142 14.97 -20.22 -8.66
N LEU A 143 15.34 -21.40 -8.16
CA LEU A 143 14.36 -22.44 -7.77
C LEU A 143 13.46 -21.99 -6.62
N ARG A 144 13.98 -21.20 -5.65
CA ARG A 144 13.17 -20.57 -4.61
C ARG A 144 12.24 -19.49 -5.16
N ALA A 145 12.70 -18.69 -6.11
CA ALA A 145 11.91 -17.64 -6.74
C ALA A 145 10.76 -18.22 -7.56
N VAL A 146 10.99 -19.30 -8.31
CA VAL A 146 9.96 -20.01 -9.08
C VAL A 146 8.95 -20.71 -8.16
N ALA A 147 9.40 -21.31 -7.05
CA ALA A 147 8.52 -21.86 -6.03
C ALA A 147 7.69 -20.77 -5.31
N GLY A 148 8.28 -19.59 -5.05
CA GLY A 148 7.60 -18.44 -4.46
C GLY A 148 6.60 -17.77 -5.41
N ALA A 149 6.92 -17.68 -6.70
CA ALA A 149 6.03 -17.16 -7.73
C ALA A 149 4.81 -18.08 -7.97
N SER A 150 4.97 -19.40 -7.75
CA SER A 150 3.85 -20.35 -7.81
C SER A 150 2.80 -20.08 -6.73
N ALA A 151 3.22 -19.76 -5.51
CA ALA A 151 2.32 -19.43 -4.40
C ALA A 151 1.64 -18.05 -4.53
N ALA A 152 2.18 -17.20 -5.42
CA ALA A 152 1.59 -15.92 -5.79
C ALA A 152 0.57 -16.09 -6.93
N ALA A 153 0.88 -16.93 -7.93
CA ALA A 153 -0.06 -17.32 -8.99
C ALA A 153 -1.32 -18.01 -8.42
N GLU A 154 -1.20 -18.73 -7.31
CA GLU A 154 -2.31 -19.32 -6.53
C GLU A 154 -3.35 -18.28 -6.03
N ARG A 155 -3.04 -16.98 -6.02
CA ARG A 155 -3.93 -15.92 -5.48
C ARG A 155 -4.51 -14.97 -6.53
N LEU A 156 -4.06 -15.03 -7.78
CA LEU A 156 -4.44 -14.10 -8.86
C LEU A 156 -5.66 -14.53 -9.69
N LEU A 157 -6.32 -15.64 -9.35
CA LEU A 157 -7.23 -16.32 -10.27
C LEU A 157 -8.65 -15.74 -10.30
N SER A 158 -8.81 -14.60 -10.95
CA SER A 158 -10.08 -14.15 -11.54
C SER A 158 -9.82 -13.19 -12.72
N GLY A 159 -9.59 -13.74 -13.92
CA GLY A 159 -9.40 -12.96 -15.14
C GLY A 159 -9.11 -13.83 -16.38
N PRO A 160 -9.05 -13.23 -17.58
CA PRO A 160 -8.91 -13.90 -18.89
C PRO A 160 -7.59 -14.67 -19.12
N ASP A 161 -6.74 -14.82 -18.10
CA ASP A 161 -5.40 -15.40 -18.21
C ASP A 161 -5.32 -16.92 -17.90
N LEU A 162 -6.44 -17.64 -17.92
CA LEU A 162 -6.49 -19.11 -17.73
C LEU A 162 -5.56 -19.87 -18.71
N ASP A 163 -5.38 -19.35 -19.93
CA ASP A 163 -4.46 -19.91 -20.92
C ASP A 163 -2.99 -19.69 -20.54
N GLN A 164 -2.66 -18.53 -19.96
CA GLN A 164 -1.32 -18.23 -19.47
C GLN A 164 -0.96 -19.11 -18.26
N LEU A 165 -1.93 -19.41 -17.41
CA LEU A 165 -1.76 -20.31 -16.26
C LEU A 165 -1.60 -21.76 -16.68
N SER A 166 -2.36 -22.20 -17.68
CA SER A 166 -2.20 -23.53 -18.29
C SER A 166 -0.84 -23.67 -18.96
N ARG A 167 -0.33 -22.60 -19.59
CA ARG A 167 1.02 -22.54 -20.14
C ARG A 167 2.09 -22.58 -19.04
N PHE A 168 1.95 -21.78 -17.98
CA PHE A 168 2.86 -21.78 -16.83
C PHE A 168 2.91 -23.15 -16.12
N GLY A 169 1.77 -23.83 -15.98
CA GLY A 169 1.72 -25.20 -15.43
C GLY A 169 2.46 -26.22 -16.31
N ARG A 170 2.42 -26.08 -17.64
CA ARG A 170 3.22 -26.91 -18.57
C ARG A 170 4.72 -26.64 -18.44
N GLU A 171 5.13 -25.37 -18.47
CA GLU A 171 6.54 -24.97 -18.35
C GLU A 171 7.15 -25.43 -17.00
N ARG A 172 6.37 -25.44 -15.92
CA ARG A 172 6.80 -25.99 -14.62
C ARG A 172 7.04 -27.50 -14.65
N ARG A 173 6.17 -28.26 -15.31
CA ARG A 173 6.35 -29.72 -15.45
C ARG A 173 7.60 -30.04 -16.27
N GLU A 174 7.82 -29.30 -17.36
CA GLU A 174 9.04 -29.42 -18.16
C GLU A 174 10.29 -29.18 -17.30
N LEU A 175 10.30 -28.14 -16.46
CA LEU A 175 11.40 -27.87 -15.53
C LEU A 175 11.66 -29.01 -14.52
N VAL A 176 10.61 -29.66 -14.01
CA VAL A 176 10.74 -30.85 -13.14
C VAL A 176 11.40 -32.00 -13.88
N PHE A 177 11.00 -32.25 -15.13
CA PHE A 177 11.60 -33.29 -15.98
C PHE A 177 13.06 -32.99 -16.30
N GLU A 178 13.39 -31.74 -16.64
CA GLU A 178 14.75 -31.29 -16.92
C GLU A 178 15.66 -31.41 -15.68
N LEU A 179 15.20 -31.01 -14.50
CA LEU A 179 15.95 -31.17 -13.25
C LEU A 179 16.21 -32.66 -12.92
N ALA A 180 15.21 -33.52 -13.16
CA ALA A 180 15.38 -34.96 -12.98
C ALA A 180 16.36 -35.55 -14.01
N ALA A 181 16.37 -35.07 -15.25
CA ALA A 181 17.33 -35.46 -16.29
C ALA A 181 18.76 -34.99 -15.95
N LEU A 182 18.92 -33.73 -15.57
CA LEU A 182 20.20 -33.13 -15.17
C LEU A 182 20.83 -33.87 -13.98
N ARG A 183 20.02 -34.25 -12.99
CA ARG A 183 20.48 -35.02 -11.84
C ARG A 183 20.98 -36.42 -12.23
N ARG A 184 20.34 -37.08 -13.21
CA ARG A 184 20.80 -38.36 -13.74
C ARG A 184 22.13 -38.22 -14.47
N GLN A 185 22.33 -37.14 -15.21
CA GLN A 185 23.58 -36.85 -15.93
C GLN A 185 24.75 -36.52 -15.00
N LEU A 186 24.48 -35.83 -13.88
CA LEU A 186 25.49 -35.37 -12.92
C LEU A 186 25.78 -36.36 -11.79
N ALA A 187 25.23 -37.58 -11.85
CA ALA A 187 25.36 -38.61 -10.82
C ALA A 187 26.82 -39.04 -10.49
N GLY A 188 27.82 -38.55 -11.23
CA GLY A 188 29.25 -38.79 -10.98
C GLY A 188 30.03 -37.66 -10.26
N GLY A 189 29.41 -36.53 -9.90
CA GLY A 189 30.11 -35.36 -9.33
C GLY A 189 29.42 -34.77 -8.11
N ALA A 190 30.22 -34.40 -7.09
CA ALA A 190 29.86 -34.05 -5.71
C ALA A 190 28.93 -32.83 -5.46
N ALA A 191 28.16 -32.37 -6.45
CA ALA A 191 27.21 -31.28 -6.26
C ALA A 191 25.82 -31.82 -5.86
N ALA A 192 25.42 -31.56 -4.62
CA ALA A 192 24.09 -31.92 -4.11
C ALA A 192 22.99 -31.04 -4.73
N ILE A 193 22.49 -31.46 -5.91
CA ILE A 193 21.31 -30.87 -6.55
C ILE A 193 20.08 -31.26 -5.73
N PRO A 194 19.21 -30.30 -5.36
CA PRO A 194 17.96 -30.58 -4.66
C PRO A 194 17.13 -31.66 -5.37
N GLY A 195 16.42 -32.50 -4.61
CA GLY A 195 15.47 -33.44 -5.20
C GLY A 195 14.31 -32.71 -5.88
N PRO A 196 13.72 -33.26 -6.96
CA PRO A 196 12.57 -32.65 -7.62
C PRO A 196 11.29 -32.68 -6.77
N GLY A 197 11.25 -33.46 -5.68
CA GLY A 197 10.07 -33.70 -4.84
C GLY A 197 9.32 -32.43 -4.40
N PRO A 198 9.98 -31.38 -3.88
CA PRO A 198 9.30 -30.15 -3.50
C PRO A 198 8.64 -29.40 -4.67
N ILE A 199 9.25 -29.45 -5.87
CA ILE A 199 8.71 -28.78 -7.06
C ILE A 199 7.54 -29.59 -7.63
N ALA A 200 7.65 -30.93 -7.65
CA ALA A 200 6.57 -31.83 -8.04
C ALA A 200 5.34 -31.66 -7.13
N ALA A 201 5.53 -31.68 -5.79
CA ALA A 201 4.44 -31.45 -4.84
C ALA A 201 3.78 -30.07 -5.01
N ALA A 202 4.55 -29.04 -5.36
CA ALA A 202 4.00 -27.73 -5.68
C ALA A 202 3.26 -27.69 -7.04
N CYS A 203 3.58 -28.59 -7.98
CA CYS A 203 2.83 -28.72 -9.23
C CYS A 203 1.48 -29.40 -8.96
N ASP A 204 1.49 -30.49 -8.18
CA ASP A 204 0.28 -31.21 -7.79
C ASP A 204 -0.68 -30.30 -7.00
N ALA A 205 -0.16 -29.47 -6.10
CA ALA A 205 -0.95 -28.48 -5.36
C ALA A 205 -1.60 -27.43 -6.29
N PHE A 206 -0.88 -26.99 -7.32
CA PHE A 206 -1.38 -26.04 -8.31
C PHE A 206 -2.48 -26.66 -9.18
N ASP A 207 -2.30 -27.89 -9.65
CA ASP A 207 -3.31 -28.63 -10.42
C ASP A 207 -4.59 -28.86 -9.58
N ALA A 208 -4.44 -29.20 -8.30
CA ALA A 208 -5.58 -29.34 -7.38
C ALA A 208 -6.34 -28.02 -7.17
N LEU A 209 -5.62 -26.90 -7.13
CA LEU A 209 -6.22 -25.57 -7.00
C LEU A 209 -6.95 -25.16 -8.29
N GLN A 210 -6.39 -25.45 -9.47
CA GLN A 210 -7.08 -25.24 -10.75
C GLN A 210 -8.39 -26.03 -10.83
N ALA A 211 -8.38 -27.29 -10.36
CA ALA A 211 -9.59 -28.11 -10.32
C ALA A 211 -10.68 -27.51 -9.40
N ARG A 212 -10.29 -27.05 -8.20
CA ARG A 212 -11.22 -26.40 -7.26
C ARG A 212 -11.78 -25.08 -7.80
N LEU A 213 -10.96 -24.30 -8.49
CA LEU A 213 -11.42 -23.06 -9.13
C LEU A 213 -12.44 -23.35 -10.23
N ALA A 214 -12.18 -24.34 -11.07
CA ALA A 214 -13.11 -24.75 -12.13
C ALA A 214 -14.45 -25.21 -11.53
N GLU A 215 -14.42 -25.95 -10.41
CA GLU A 215 -15.62 -26.35 -9.67
C GLU A 215 -16.38 -25.13 -9.10
N ALA A 216 -15.68 -24.19 -8.44
CA ALA A 216 -16.30 -22.98 -7.90
C ALA A 216 -16.91 -22.09 -8.99
N GLN A 217 -16.24 -21.98 -10.14
CA GLN A 217 -16.75 -21.27 -11.31
C GLN A 217 -17.99 -21.95 -11.89
N ALA A 218 -18.02 -23.28 -11.97
CA ALA A 218 -19.19 -24.03 -12.39
C ALA A 218 -20.37 -23.85 -11.41
N LEU A 219 -20.12 -23.84 -10.10
CA LEU A 219 -21.12 -23.57 -9.08
C LEU A 219 -21.69 -22.15 -9.19
N ARG A 220 -20.82 -21.14 -9.38
CA ARG A 220 -21.23 -19.74 -9.58
C ARG A 220 -22.04 -19.56 -10.86
N ALA A 221 -21.61 -20.15 -11.97
CA ALA A 221 -22.36 -20.15 -13.22
C ALA A 221 -23.73 -20.83 -13.06
N GLY A 222 -23.79 -21.93 -12.31
CA GLY A 222 -25.04 -22.60 -11.95
C GLY A 222 -25.99 -21.73 -11.10
N ALA A 223 -25.44 -20.97 -10.15
CA ALA A 223 -26.22 -20.02 -9.36
C ALA A 223 -26.75 -18.86 -10.21
N LEU A 224 -25.88 -18.22 -11.02
CA LEU A 224 -26.29 -17.16 -11.96
C LEU A 224 -27.34 -17.65 -12.95
N LYS A 225 -27.22 -18.88 -13.47
CA LYS A 225 -28.23 -19.49 -14.34
C LYS A 225 -29.59 -19.58 -13.65
N ARG A 226 -29.63 -19.99 -12.38
CA ARG A 226 -30.89 -20.09 -11.61
C ARG A 226 -31.50 -18.72 -11.35
N GLU A 227 -30.70 -17.75 -10.91
CA GLU A 227 -31.15 -16.38 -10.68
C GLU A 227 -31.68 -15.75 -11.97
N LEU A 228 -30.91 -15.85 -13.07
CA LEU A 228 -31.32 -15.31 -14.37
C LEU A 228 -32.60 -15.98 -14.89
N ALA A 229 -32.80 -17.27 -14.64
CA ALA A 229 -34.04 -17.96 -14.99
C ALA A 229 -35.25 -17.50 -14.16
N GLY A 230 -35.03 -16.98 -12.95
CA GLY A 230 -36.07 -16.42 -12.08
C GLY A 230 -36.45 -14.97 -12.39
N LEU A 231 -35.66 -14.27 -13.21
CA LEU A 231 -35.93 -12.87 -13.57
C LEU A 231 -36.98 -12.78 -14.69
N ASP A 232 -38.04 -12.03 -14.43
CA ASP A 232 -39.01 -11.59 -15.44
C ASP A 232 -38.43 -10.40 -16.22
N LEU A 233 -37.54 -10.70 -17.18
CA LEU A 233 -36.88 -9.70 -18.01
C LEU A 233 -37.87 -8.83 -18.81
N PRO A 234 -38.99 -9.35 -19.35
CA PRO A 234 -40.03 -8.50 -19.95
C PRO A 234 -40.64 -7.48 -18.99
N LEU A 235 -40.96 -7.88 -17.75
CA LEU A 235 -41.47 -6.94 -16.75
C LEU A 235 -40.41 -5.90 -16.36
N LEU A 236 -39.15 -6.32 -16.24
CA LEU A 236 -38.04 -5.41 -15.98
C LEU A 236 -37.88 -4.40 -17.11
N GLU A 237 -37.97 -4.83 -18.37
CA GLU A 237 -37.96 -3.95 -19.55
C GLU A 237 -39.08 -2.91 -19.49
N LEU A 238 -40.32 -3.34 -19.22
CA LEU A 238 -41.46 -2.43 -19.10
C LEU A 238 -41.26 -1.39 -17.99
N ARG A 239 -40.69 -1.81 -16.85
CA ARG A 239 -40.38 -0.91 -15.73
C ARG A 239 -39.29 0.10 -16.11
N LEU A 240 -38.24 -0.35 -16.77
CA LEU A 240 -37.13 0.51 -17.21
C LEU A 240 -37.59 1.49 -18.31
N ARG A 241 -38.35 1.04 -19.31
CA ARG A 241 -38.97 1.90 -20.33
C ARG A 241 -39.87 2.96 -19.72
N ARG A 242 -40.73 2.57 -18.77
CA ARG A 242 -41.61 3.52 -18.05
C ARG A 242 -40.79 4.53 -17.24
N ARG A 243 -39.64 4.12 -16.71
CA ARG A 243 -38.77 4.93 -15.85
C ARG A 243 -37.93 5.93 -16.64
N GLU A 244 -37.26 5.46 -17.68
CA GLU A 244 -36.30 6.25 -18.47
C GLU A 244 -36.97 6.99 -19.64
N GLY A 245 -38.21 6.63 -20.00
CA GLY A 245 -38.96 7.29 -21.07
C GLY A 245 -38.26 7.14 -22.42
N GLU A 246 -38.16 8.24 -23.18
CA GLU A 246 -37.49 8.24 -24.48
C GLU A 246 -35.97 7.98 -24.38
N ALA A 247 -35.35 8.33 -23.24
CA ALA A 247 -33.93 8.11 -23.01
C ALA A 247 -33.56 6.63 -22.82
N TYR A 248 -34.57 5.76 -22.61
CA TYR A 248 -34.35 4.32 -22.55
C TYR A 248 -33.76 3.80 -23.86
N HIS A 249 -34.29 4.29 -24.98
CA HIS A 249 -33.85 3.89 -26.31
C HIS A 249 -32.46 4.47 -26.56
N SER A 250 -31.46 3.59 -26.75
CA SER A 250 -30.00 3.86 -26.82
C SER A 250 -29.25 3.97 -25.48
N SER A 251 -29.89 3.69 -24.35
CA SER A 251 -29.19 3.67 -23.05
C SER A 251 -28.25 2.46 -22.90
N THR A 252 -27.25 2.60 -22.02
CA THR A 252 -26.45 1.47 -21.54
C THR A 252 -27.30 0.42 -20.83
N THR A 253 -28.39 0.85 -20.18
CA THR A 253 -29.42 0.00 -19.55
C THR A 253 -30.11 -0.90 -20.57
N GLU A 254 -30.55 -0.36 -21.71
CA GLU A 254 -31.18 -1.13 -22.79
C GLU A 254 -30.20 -2.15 -23.38
N ALA A 255 -28.96 -1.74 -23.62
CA ALA A 255 -27.92 -2.63 -24.15
C ALA A 255 -27.63 -3.79 -23.20
N ALA A 256 -27.51 -3.52 -21.89
CA ALA A 256 -27.32 -4.54 -20.85
C ALA A 256 -28.51 -5.51 -20.77
N LEU A 257 -29.74 -4.99 -20.81
CA LEU A 257 -30.94 -5.83 -20.77
C LEU A 257 -31.03 -6.75 -21.99
N ARG A 258 -30.76 -6.23 -23.20
CA ARG A 258 -30.75 -7.04 -24.43
C ARG A 258 -29.72 -8.17 -24.37
N ARG A 259 -28.52 -7.89 -23.83
CA ARG A 259 -27.48 -8.91 -23.63
C ARG A 259 -27.91 -9.96 -22.61
N LEU A 260 -28.58 -9.57 -21.53
CA LEU A 260 -29.12 -10.52 -20.55
C LEU A 260 -30.22 -11.40 -21.10
N VAL A 261 -31.13 -10.85 -21.93
CA VAL A 261 -32.14 -11.63 -22.65
C VAL A 261 -31.47 -12.66 -23.56
N GLN A 262 -30.49 -12.23 -24.35
CA GLN A 262 -29.74 -13.14 -25.23
C GLN A 262 -29.02 -14.24 -24.42
N THR A 263 -28.38 -13.87 -23.32
CA THR A 263 -27.73 -14.79 -22.38
C THR A 263 -28.73 -15.80 -21.83
N GLN A 264 -29.94 -15.38 -21.42
CA GLN A 264 -30.97 -16.28 -20.91
C GLN A 264 -31.42 -17.30 -21.96
N VAL A 265 -31.59 -16.86 -23.21
CA VAL A 265 -31.94 -17.72 -24.35
C VAL A 265 -30.84 -18.75 -24.63
N ASP A 266 -29.57 -18.31 -24.66
CA ASP A 266 -28.44 -19.19 -24.93
C ASP A 266 -28.17 -20.17 -23.76
N ALA A 267 -28.40 -19.73 -22.52
CA ALA A 267 -28.35 -20.59 -21.33
C ALA A 267 -29.41 -21.70 -21.37
N ALA A 268 -30.59 -21.40 -21.90
CA ALA A 268 -31.67 -22.38 -22.09
C ALA A 268 -31.36 -23.39 -23.20
N ARG A 269 -30.58 -22.99 -24.22
CA ARG A 269 -30.14 -23.85 -25.33
C ARG A 269 -28.98 -24.80 -25.00
N GLY A 270 -28.42 -24.72 -23.78
CA GLY A 270 -27.54 -25.77 -23.27
C GLY A 270 -26.04 -25.52 -23.36
N GLY A 271 -25.59 -24.27 -23.22
CA GLY A 271 -24.19 -24.00 -22.92
C GLY A 271 -23.78 -22.57 -23.22
N LEU A 272 -23.40 -21.82 -22.19
CA LEU A 272 -22.76 -20.52 -22.34
C LEU A 272 -21.28 -20.65 -21.98
N PRO A 273 -20.37 -20.02 -22.76
CA PRO A 273 -18.97 -19.95 -22.36
C PRO A 273 -18.84 -19.18 -21.05
N LEU A 274 -17.81 -19.49 -20.26
CA LEU A 274 -17.62 -18.88 -18.94
C LEU A 274 -17.60 -17.34 -18.98
N GLY A 275 -17.02 -16.76 -20.04
CA GLY A 275 -17.00 -15.32 -20.25
C GLY A 275 -18.40 -14.68 -20.39
N ALA A 276 -19.38 -15.41 -20.93
CA ALA A 276 -20.75 -14.90 -21.03
C ALA A 276 -21.44 -14.81 -19.66
N TRP A 277 -21.12 -15.70 -18.71
CA TRP A 277 -21.63 -15.60 -17.34
C TRP A 277 -21.02 -14.43 -16.58
N GLN A 278 -19.77 -14.08 -16.87
CA GLN A 278 -19.15 -12.89 -16.31
C GLN A 278 -19.82 -11.61 -16.85
N GLN A 279 -20.01 -11.53 -18.17
CA GLN A 279 -20.72 -10.40 -18.79
C GLN A 279 -22.15 -10.25 -18.24
N ALA A 280 -22.86 -11.37 -18.03
CA ALA A 280 -24.19 -11.36 -17.44
C ALA A 280 -24.19 -10.81 -16.00
N ALA A 281 -23.17 -11.13 -15.20
CA ALA A 281 -23.04 -10.58 -13.85
C ALA A 281 -22.82 -9.05 -13.88
N GLU A 282 -22.00 -8.56 -14.80
CA GLU A 282 -21.76 -7.12 -15.00
C GLU A 282 -23.02 -6.40 -15.48
N ASP A 283 -23.75 -6.98 -16.43
CA ASP A 283 -25.01 -6.42 -16.94
C ASP A 283 -26.08 -6.34 -15.84
N LEU A 284 -26.15 -7.33 -14.93
CA LEU A 284 -27.05 -7.28 -13.77
C LEU A 284 -26.71 -6.13 -12.81
N VAL A 285 -25.44 -5.79 -12.64
CA VAL A 285 -25.00 -4.64 -11.82
C VAL A 285 -25.45 -3.33 -12.46
N VAL A 286 -25.27 -3.18 -13.78
CA VAL A 286 -25.73 -2.00 -14.53
C VAL A 286 -27.24 -1.80 -14.36
N LEU A 287 -28.03 -2.88 -14.49
CA LEU A 287 -29.48 -2.80 -14.28
C LEU A 287 -29.84 -2.46 -12.83
N GLY A 288 -29.13 -3.02 -11.84
CA GLY A 288 -29.34 -2.70 -10.43
C GLY A 288 -29.09 -1.23 -10.11
N GLN A 289 -28.00 -0.66 -10.64
CA GLN A 289 -27.66 0.76 -10.49
C GLN A 289 -28.71 1.66 -11.16
N ALA A 290 -29.12 1.33 -12.38
CA ALA A 290 -30.18 2.05 -13.09
C ALA A 290 -31.50 2.03 -12.31
N VAL A 291 -31.79 0.97 -11.54
CA VAL A 291 -32.94 0.88 -10.64
C VAL A 291 -32.75 1.69 -9.34
N GLN A 292 -31.53 1.80 -8.82
CA GLN A 292 -31.27 2.51 -7.56
C GLN A 292 -31.25 4.05 -7.70
N GLN A 293 -30.61 4.59 -8.74
CA GLN A 293 -30.29 6.03 -8.89
C GLN A 293 -31.48 7.02 -8.83
N ARG A 294 -32.72 6.57 -8.94
CA ARG A 294 -33.93 7.43 -8.89
C ARG A 294 -34.86 7.15 -7.71
N GLN A 295 -34.56 6.14 -6.89
CA GLN A 295 -35.18 6.05 -5.55
C GLN A 295 -34.72 7.22 -4.69
N ASP A 296 -33.49 7.68 -4.89
CA ASP A 296 -32.96 8.87 -4.23
C ASP A 296 -33.58 10.17 -4.79
N ASP A 297 -33.80 10.26 -6.11
CA ASP A 297 -34.46 11.43 -6.74
C ASP A 297 -35.97 11.55 -6.43
N GLN A 298 -36.67 10.48 -6.02
CA GLN A 298 -38.11 10.50 -5.71
C GLN A 298 -38.42 10.68 -4.21
N LEU A 299 -37.41 10.74 -3.34
CA LEU A 299 -37.59 10.84 -1.89
C LEU A 299 -37.81 12.28 -1.37
N GLU A 300 -37.92 13.29 -2.24
CA GLU A 300 -37.98 14.71 -1.80
C GLU A 300 -39.36 15.32 -1.50
N VAL A 301 -40.54 14.71 -1.74
CA VAL A 301 -41.81 15.53 -1.67
C VAL A 301 -43.02 14.98 -0.88
N SER A 302 -43.02 13.84 -0.15
CA SER A 302 -44.20 13.55 0.70
C SER A 302 -44.13 12.61 1.91
N PRO A 303 -43.23 11.63 2.03
CA PRO A 303 -43.26 10.73 3.21
C PRO A 303 -42.61 11.34 4.46
N GLN A 304 -41.73 12.34 4.32
CA GLN A 304 -40.93 12.89 5.41
C GLN A 304 -41.76 13.55 6.52
N ARG A 305 -42.92 14.16 6.24
CA ARG A 305 -43.77 14.75 7.29
C ARG A 305 -44.44 13.70 8.19
N LEU A 306 -44.84 12.56 7.63
CA LEU A 306 -45.46 11.47 8.40
C LEU A 306 -44.39 10.67 9.18
N ALA A 307 -43.21 10.47 8.59
CA ALA A 307 -42.08 9.83 9.26
C ALA A 307 -41.50 10.71 10.39
N GLN A 308 -41.35 12.03 10.18
CA GLN A 308 -40.89 12.96 11.22
C GLN A 308 -41.88 13.08 12.40
N GLN A 309 -43.19 13.03 12.13
CA GLN A 309 -44.20 13.00 13.19
C GLN A 309 -44.23 11.67 13.97
N ALA A 310 -43.96 10.55 13.31
CA ALA A 310 -43.81 9.24 13.97
C ALA A 310 -42.51 9.16 14.79
N PHE A 311 -41.41 9.69 14.26
CA PHE A 311 -40.10 9.72 14.92
C PHE A 311 -40.07 10.67 16.12
N ALA A 312 -40.75 11.82 16.05
CA ALA A 312 -40.93 12.74 17.17
C ALA A 312 -41.82 12.18 18.30
N ARG A 313 -42.67 11.18 18.01
CA ARG A 313 -43.44 10.42 19.02
C ARG A 313 -42.60 9.31 19.67
N LEU A 314 -41.76 8.62 18.90
CA LEU A 314 -40.89 7.55 19.40
C LEU A 314 -39.73 8.06 20.27
N SER A 315 -39.20 9.25 19.96
CA SER A 315 -38.13 9.92 20.72
C SER A 315 -38.57 10.51 22.07
N ARG A 316 -39.87 10.45 22.41
CA ARG A 316 -40.43 10.89 23.70
C ARG A 316 -40.72 9.75 24.69
N LEU A 317 -40.44 8.50 24.30
CA LEU A 317 -40.52 7.38 25.23
C LEU A 317 -39.23 7.32 26.06
N PRO A 318 -39.31 7.23 27.41
CA PRO A 318 -38.11 7.06 28.22
C PRO A 318 -37.47 5.70 27.89
N PRO A 319 -36.15 5.63 27.66
CA PRO A 319 -35.53 4.37 27.27
C PRO A 319 -35.57 3.40 28.44
N ALA A 320 -36.04 2.19 28.17
CA ALA A 320 -35.89 1.06 29.08
C ALA A 320 -34.39 0.84 29.34
N ALA A 321 -34.04 0.70 30.61
CA ALA A 321 -32.67 0.50 31.05
C ALA A 321 -32.10 -0.79 30.47
N GLY A 322 -31.11 -0.67 29.59
CA GLY A 322 -30.17 -1.76 29.31
C GLY A 322 -30.00 -2.13 27.84
N GLU A 323 -29.45 -1.25 27.02
CA GLU A 323 -28.69 -1.65 25.82
C GLU A 323 -27.64 -0.57 25.52
N ARG A 324 -26.36 -0.95 25.58
CA ARG A 324 -25.23 -0.04 25.36
C ARG A 324 -25.24 0.40 23.89
N ALA A 325 -25.37 1.70 23.67
CA ALA A 325 -25.35 2.34 22.36
C ALA A 325 -24.14 1.87 21.52
N SER A 326 -24.42 1.27 20.36
CA SER A 326 -23.49 1.31 19.23
C SER A 326 -23.28 2.77 18.89
N ALA A 327 -22.11 3.32 19.22
CA ALA A 327 -21.79 4.71 18.95
C ALA A 327 -21.84 4.92 17.42
N ALA A 328 -22.78 5.76 16.97
CA ALA A 328 -22.85 6.17 15.57
C ALA A 328 -21.48 6.70 15.14
N MET A 329 -20.97 6.23 14.00
CA MET A 329 -19.70 6.74 13.49
C MET A 329 -19.80 8.26 13.28
N PRO A 330 -18.77 9.05 13.67
CA PRO A 330 -18.75 10.45 13.33
C PRO A 330 -18.79 10.58 11.80
N GLN A 331 -19.74 11.34 11.28
CA GLN A 331 -19.72 11.75 9.88
C GLN A 331 -18.54 12.69 9.70
N LEU A 332 -17.52 12.23 8.97
CA LEU A 332 -16.36 13.02 8.60
C LEU A 332 -16.63 13.75 7.27
N PRO A 333 -16.00 14.91 7.04
CA PRO A 333 -16.28 15.75 5.88
C PRO A 333 -15.71 15.15 4.61
N ASP A 334 -16.49 15.13 3.53
CA ASP A 334 -16.03 14.69 2.22
C ASP A 334 -14.78 15.48 1.79
N VAL A 335 -13.82 14.77 1.20
CA VAL A 335 -12.51 15.31 0.83
C VAL A 335 -12.37 15.32 -0.68
N ASP A 336 -12.14 16.52 -1.24
CA ASP A 336 -11.93 16.69 -2.68
C ASP A 336 -10.48 16.44 -3.07
N TRP A 337 -10.22 15.34 -3.77
CA TRP A 337 -8.91 14.98 -4.29
C TRP A 337 -8.62 15.53 -5.70
N SER A 338 -9.49 16.39 -6.26
CA SER A 338 -9.35 16.95 -7.61
C SER A 338 -8.02 17.66 -7.87
N ARG A 339 -7.36 18.17 -6.82
CA ARG A 339 -6.07 18.87 -6.87
C ARG A 339 -4.85 17.94 -6.82
N TYR A 340 -5.04 16.61 -6.77
CA TYR A 340 -3.98 15.59 -6.63
C TYR A 340 -3.10 15.69 -5.37
N HIS A 341 -3.36 16.67 -4.51
CA HIS A 341 -2.76 16.86 -3.21
C HIS A 341 -3.82 17.49 -2.30
N LEU A 342 -3.68 17.27 -0.99
CA LEU A 342 -4.54 17.82 0.04
C LEU A 342 -3.73 18.70 0.98
N GLN A 343 -4.25 19.90 1.22
CA GLN A 343 -3.76 20.81 2.24
C GLN A 343 -4.51 20.54 3.54
N VAL A 344 -3.78 20.10 4.56
CA VAL A 344 -4.33 19.72 5.86
C VAL A 344 -3.95 20.76 6.89
N LEU A 345 -4.90 21.59 7.33
CA LEU A 345 -4.67 22.59 8.35
C LEU A 345 -4.91 22.03 9.75
N ILE A 346 -3.91 22.07 10.62
CA ILE A 346 -4.03 21.68 12.02
C ILE A 346 -3.94 22.94 12.89
N ILE A 347 -5.01 23.22 13.64
CA ILE A 347 -5.20 24.45 14.40
C ILE A 347 -5.03 24.16 15.90
N ASP A 348 -4.21 24.97 16.57
CA ASP A 348 -4.05 25.04 18.03
C ASP A 348 -4.42 26.44 18.54
N ALA A 349 -4.29 26.68 19.83
CA ALA A 349 -4.48 28.01 20.41
C ALA A 349 -3.38 28.98 19.96
N ASP A 350 -2.11 28.61 20.06
CA ASP A 350 -0.99 29.56 19.91
C ASP A 350 0.02 29.21 18.81
N ASP A 351 -0.17 28.09 18.11
CA ASP A 351 0.79 27.56 17.13
C ASP A 351 2.21 27.39 17.69
N VAL A 352 2.36 26.98 18.96
CA VAL A 352 3.69 26.74 19.54
C VAL A 352 3.95 25.26 19.76
N LEU A 353 2.95 24.52 20.24
CA LEU A 353 3.16 23.16 20.73
C LEU A 353 2.30 22.12 20.02
N ARG A 354 0.99 22.09 20.28
CA ARG A 354 0.15 20.93 19.96
C ARG A 354 -0.09 20.82 18.45
N GLY A 355 -0.38 21.95 17.81
CA GLY A 355 -0.54 22.02 16.36
C GLY A 355 0.72 21.55 15.62
N ARG A 356 1.89 22.05 16.04
CA ARG A 356 3.20 21.70 15.45
C ARG A 356 3.59 20.24 15.65
N LEU A 357 3.36 19.72 16.86
CA LEU A 357 3.60 18.33 17.16
C LEU A 357 2.68 17.43 16.33
N ALA A 358 1.39 17.73 16.26
CA ALA A 358 0.42 16.99 15.44
C ALA A 358 0.79 17.05 13.95
N CYS A 359 1.21 18.20 13.42
CA CYS A 359 1.71 18.33 12.04
C CYS A 359 2.95 17.47 11.78
N GLY A 360 3.94 17.49 12.67
CA GLY A 360 5.12 16.64 12.55
C GLY A 360 4.79 15.15 12.59
N LEU A 361 3.90 14.74 13.50
CA LEU A 361 3.43 13.36 13.61
C LEU A 361 2.64 12.94 12.37
N PHE A 362 1.71 13.76 11.91
CA PHE A 362 0.93 13.52 10.69
C PHE A 362 1.83 13.40 9.46
N GLU A 363 2.77 14.34 9.25
CA GLU A 363 3.73 14.28 8.14
C GLU A 363 4.50 12.96 8.17
N ARG A 364 4.98 12.57 9.36
CA ARG A 364 5.73 11.33 9.53
C ARG A 364 4.91 10.08 9.22
N VAL A 365 3.64 10.04 9.64
CA VAL A 365 2.73 8.92 9.33
C VAL A 365 2.37 8.91 7.85
N ALA A 366 2.05 10.06 7.25
CA ALA A 366 1.77 10.19 5.83
C ALA A 366 2.96 9.71 4.98
N GLU A 367 4.18 10.14 5.31
CA GLU A 367 5.42 9.71 4.64
C GLU A 367 5.65 8.21 4.74
N TRP A 368 5.46 7.63 5.92
CA TRP A 368 5.59 6.19 6.13
C TRP A 368 4.64 5.39 5.24
N ASN A 369 3.43 5.91 5.00
CA ASN A 369 2.43 5.29 4.14
C ASN A 369 2.60 5.62 2.66
N GLY A 370 3.60 6.42 2.27
CA GLY A 370 3.86 6.81 0.87
C GLY A 370 3.10 8.05 0.40
N TYR A 371 2.40 8.75 1.30
CA TYR A 371 1.54 9.89 1.00
C TYR A 371 2.15 11.25 1.36
N GLY A 372 3.41 11.31 1.81
CA GLY A 372 4.04 12.55 2.28
C GLY A 372 4.26 13.65 1.23
N ARG A 373 4.08 13.35 -0.06
CA ARG A 373 4.12 14.36 -1.14
C ARG A 373 2.74 14.88 -1.54
N VAL A 374 1.67 14.18 -1.14
CA VAL A 374 0.29 14.53 -1.52
C VAL A 374 -0.50 15.01 -0.32
N LEU A 375 -0.17 14.57 0.90
CA LEU A 375 -0.75 15.10 2.13
C LEU A 375 0.19 16.16 2.70
N LEU A 376 -0.19 17.43 2.53
CA LEU A 376 0.62 18.59 2.88
C LEU A 376 0.08 19.24 4.16
N PRO A 377 0.64 18.92 5.34
CA PRO A 377 0.17 19.52 6.58
C PRO A 377 0.67 20.96 6.74
N TRP A 378 -0.18 21.76 7.39
CA TRP A 378 0.06 23.13 7.77
C TRP A 378 -0.42 23.35 9.20
N THR A 379 0.13 24.35 9.89
CA THR A 379 -0.31 24.71 11.24
C THR A 379 -0.52 26.19 11.38
N CYS A 380 -1.44 26.55 12.26
CA CYS A 380 -1.67 27.91 12.72
C CYS A 380 -2.33 27.90 14.10
N GLY A 381 -2.46 29.08 14.70
CA GLY A 381 -3.01 29.28 16.03
C GLY A 381 -4.06 30.38 16.03
N VAL A 382 -5.15 30.17 16.75
CA VAL A 382 -6.24 31.17 16.79
C VAL A 382 -5.81 32.46 17.47
N ASP A 383 -5.01 32.33 18.53
CA ASP A 383 -4.44 33.39 19.34
C ASP A 383 -2.91 33.49 19.17
N ALA A 384 -2.38 32.95 18.07
CA ALA A 384 -0.94 33.03 17.80
C ALA A 384 -0.52 34.48 17.60
N ASP A 385 0.54 34.86 18.30
CA ASP A 385 1.21 36.15 18.13
C ASP A 385 2.19 36.03 16.95
N GLN A 386 1.92 36.76 15.86
CA GLN A 386 2.72 36.74 14.63
C GLN A 386 4.11 37.35 14.83
N ASP A 387 4.28 38.22 15.84
CA ASP A 387 5.53 38.92 16.13
C ASP A 387 6.35 38.21 17.22
N ALA A 388 5.76 37.21 17.90
CA ALA A 388 6.46 36.43 18.90
C ALA A 388 7.37 35.38 18.24
N ALA A 389 8.61 35.29 18.72
CA ALA A 389 9.42 34.09 18.46
C ALA A 389 8.65 32.84 18.95
N CYS A 390 8.87 31.70 18.29
CA CYS A 390 8.18 30.42 18.50
C CYS A 390 8.25 29.92 19.96
N GLY A 391 7.42 30.50 20.83
CA GLY A 391 7.44 30.32 22.28
C GLY A 391 8.68 30.92 22.97
N SER A 392 8.79 30.68 24.29
CA SER A 392 10.01 30.97 25.02
C SER A 392 11.16 30.09 24.49
N LEU A 393 12.39 30.61 24.50
CA LEU A 393 13.57 29.85 24.05
C LEU A 393 13.70 28.50 24.77
N ALA A 394 13.36 28.45 26.06
CA ALA A 394 13.36 27.22 26.86
C ALA A 394 12.32 26.20 26.36
N THR A 395 11.09 26.66 26.09
CA THR A 395 10.02 25.83 25.51
C THR A 395 10.43 25.30 24.14
N GLN A 396 11.00 26.14 23.28
CA GLN A 396 11.43 25.75 21.95
C GLN A 396 12.57 24.72 22.00
N ALA A 397 13.56 24.91 22.87
CA ALA A 397 14.66 23.96 23.06
C ALA A 397 14.16 22.60 23.59
N ALA A 398 13.27 22.61 24.58
CA ALA A 398 12.64 21.39 25.10
C ALA A 398 11.83 20.67 24.02
N LEU A 399 11.06 21.42 23.23
CA LEU A 399 10.28 20.88 22.13
C LEU A 399 11.17 20.29 21.03
N MET A 400 12.27 20.96 20.65
CA MET A 400 13.23 20.44 19.66
C MET A 400 13.84 19.12 20.14
N SER A 401 14.22 19.03 21.41
CA SER A 401 14.78 17.82 22.00
C SER A 401 13.77 16.67 21.92
N LYS A 402 12.55 16.89 22.41
CA LYS A 402 11.49 15.88 22.40
C LYS A 402 11.05 15.49 20.98
N ALA A 403 10.98 16.45 20.06
CA ALA A 403 10.68 16.20 18.65
C ALA A 403 11.76 15.33 17.98
N ARG A 404 13.03 15.52 18.34
CA ARG A 404 14.15 14.69 17.86
C ARG A 404 14.02 13.24 18.33
N ASP A 405 13.61 13.03 19.57
CA ASP A 405 13.40 11.70 20.13
C ASP A 405 12.25 10.98 19.40
N LEU A 406 11.22 11.74 19.01
CA LEU A 406 10.14 11.30 18.14
C LEU A 406 10.50 11.29 16.64
N ARG A 407 11.76 11.54 16.28
CA ARG A 407 12.28 11.59 14.90
C ARG A 407 11.44 12.46 13.95
N LEU A 408 10.90 13.54 14.47
CA LEU A 408 10.13 14.52 13.71
C LEU A 408 11.07 15.49 13.02
N ARG A 409 10.64 16.03 11.88
CA ARG A 409 11.46 16.98 11.13
C ARG A 409 11.49 18.32 11.85
N PRO A 410 12.65 18.97 11.97
CA PRO A 410 12.75 20.28 12.62
C PRO A 410 11.89 21.37 11.98
N LYS A 411 11.62 21.27 10.67
CA LYS A 411 10.91 22.32 9.90
C LYS A 411 9.54 22.70 10.48
N SER A 412 8.81 21.73 11.05
CA SER A 412 7.48 21.97 11.63
C SER A 412 7.55 22.84 12.88
N PHE A 413 8.74 22.93 13.50
CA PHE A 413 8.94 23.63 14.76
C PHE A 413 9.83 24.87 14.66
N THR A 414 10.55 25.05 13.55
CA THR A 414 11.38 26.24 13.30
C THR A 414 10.65 27.33 12.52
N ARG A 415 9.48 27.03 11.94
CA ARG A 415 8.67 28.02 11.22
C ARG A 415 8.15 29.09 12.18
N PRO A 416 8.00 30.37 11.76
CA PRO A 416 7.33 31.39 12.56
C PRO A 416 5.92 30.96 12.99
N THR A 417 5.43 31.51 14.10
CA THR A 417 4.04 31.36 14.52
C THR A 417 3.13 32.01 13.49
N GLU A 418 2.07 31.31 13.12
CA GLU A 418 1.09 31.86 12.19
C GLU A 418 -0.28 31.91 12.82
N ARG A 419 -0.93 33.07 12.67
CA ARG A 419 -2.28 33.28 13.15
C ARG A 419 -3.29 32.79 12.14
N PHE A 420 -4.29 32.09 12.64
CA PHE A 420 -5.42 31.63 11.84
C PHE A 420 -6.19 32.83 11.24
N GLU A 421 -6.43 32.77 9.94
CA GLU A 421 -7.30 33.70 9.21
C GLU A 421 -8.57 32.98 8.72
N PRO A 422 -9.75 33.63 8.70
CA PRO A 422 -10.95 33.01 8.15
C PRO A 422 -10.80 32.51 6.71
N ALA A 423 -9.94 33.17 5.91
CA ALA A 423 -9.61 32.76 4.55
C ALA A 423 -8.92 31.39 4.49
N ASP A 424 -8.30 30.93 5.57
CA ASP A 424 -7.65 29.62 5.62
C ASP A 424 -8.65 28.48 5.53
N LEU A 425 -9.92 28.70 5.91
CA LEU A 425 -10.97 27.69 5.81
C LEU A 425 -11.32 27.34 4.35
N ASP A 426 -11.09 28.28 3.43
CA ASP A 426 -11.31 28.08 1.99
C ASP A 426 -10.03 27.62 1.27
N ARG A 427 -8.86 27.91 1.85
CA ARG A 427 -7.56 27.51 1.28
C ARG A 427 -7.27 26.03 1.47
N HIS A 428 -7.70 25.46 2.58
CA HIS A 428 -7.36 24.09 2.98
C HIS A 428 -8.51 23.11 2.73
N ASP A 429 -8.14 21.89 2.36
CA ASP A 429 -9.12 20.85 2.01
C ASP A 429 -9.67 20.16 3.27
N VAL A 430 -8.83 20.04 4.31
CA VAL A 430 -9.15 19.39 5.58
C VAL A 430 -8.68 20.27 6.73
N ILE A 431 -9.57 20.56 7.68
CA ILE A 431 -9.29 21.46 8.81
C ILE A 431 -9.54 20.70 10.11
N VAL A 432 -8.51 20.67 10.95
CA VAL A 432 -8.48 19.87 12.17
C VAL A 432 -8.12 20.74 13.36
N ALA A 433 -9.01 20.82 14.34
CA ALA A 433 -8.73 21.45 15.63
C ALA A 433 -8.22 20.41 16.64
N VAL A 434 -7.22 20.78 17.44
CA VAL A 434 -6.65 19.86 18.44
C VAL A 434 -7.55 19.65 19.68
N ASP A 435 -8.47 20.58 19.95
CA ASP A 435 -9.44 20.51 21.05
C ASP A 435 -10.73 21.32 20.74
N ARG A 436 -11.76 21.14 21.57
CA ARG A 436 -13.05 21.85 21.43
C ARG A 436 -12.92 23.34 21.59
N ALA A 437 -12.09 23.81 22.52
CA ALA A 437 -11.91 25.25 22.75
C ALA A 437 -11.37 25.95 21.49
N THR A 438 -10.43 25.31 20.80
CA THR A 438 -9.84 25.79 19.55
C THR A 438 -10.88 25.76 18.43
N LYS A 439 -11.63 24.67 18.29
CA LYS A 439 -12.72 24.58 17.30
C LYS A 439 -13.75 25.70 17.52
N ASP A 440 -14.19 25.90 18.76
CA ASP A 440 -15.15 26.95 19.11
C ASP A 440 -14.59 28.35 18.87
N ALA A 441 -13.28 28.55 19.08
CA ALA A 441 -12.61 29.80 18.78
C ALA A 441 -12.56 30.08 17.27
N VAL A 442 -12.23 29.08 16.44
CA VAL A 442 -12.32 29.16 14.97
C VAL A 442 -13.73 29.53 14.52
N LEU A 443 -14.76 28.82 15.01
CA LEU A 443 -16.15 29.04 14.61
C LEU A 443 -16.72 30.38 15.10
N ARG A 444 -16.08 31.05 16.08
CA ARG A 444 -16.44 32.41 16.49
C ARG A 444 -15.89 33.49 15.54
N LEU A 445 -14.86 33.18 14.76
CA LEU A 445 -14.26 34.09 13.79
C LEU A 445 -14.96 34.04 12.42
N VAL A 446 -15.79 33.03 12.20
CA VAL A 446 -16.59 32.83 10.98
C VAL A 446 -17.86 33.69 11.03
N ASP A 447 -18.29 34.19 9.86
CA ASP A 447 -19.61 34.83 9.73
C ASP A 447 -20.71 33.87 10.22
N PRO A 448 -21.61 34.30 11.13
CA PRO A 448 -22.67 33.46 11.68
C PRO A 448 -23.51 32.72 10.64
N ARG A 449 -23.66 33.26 9.43
CA ARG A 449 -24.41 32.63 8.33
C ARG A 449 -23.78 31.34 7.82
N TRP A 450 -22.46 31.21 7.92
CA TRP A 450 -21.70 30.05 7.44
C TRP A 450 -21.27 29.12 8.57
N ARG A 451 -21.60 29.46 9.83
CA ARG A 451 -21.08 28.76 11.00
C ARG A 451 -21.43 27.28 11.01
N GLU A 452 -22.65 26.92 10.65
CA GLU A 452 -23.11 25.52 10.57
C GLU A 452 -22.33 24.76 9.50
N TRP A 453 -22.16 25.36 8.32
CA TRP A 453 -21.36 24.76 7.24
C TRP A 453 -19.90 24.51 7.66
N TYR A 454 -19.27 25.48 8.33
CA TYR A 454 -17.91 25.33 8.82
C TYR A 454 -17.77 24.43 10.05
N ASP A 455 -18.82 24.30 10.88
CA ASP A 455 -18.83 23.37 12.01
C ASP A 455 -18.67 21.92 11.53
N ASP A 456 -19.28 21.59 10.39
CA ASP A 456 -19.13 20.30 9.74
C ASP A 456 -17.75 20.10 9.10
N ARG A 457 -17.10 21.16 8.60
CA ARG A 457 -15.76 21.06 7.99
C ARG A 457 -14.61 21.06 8.99
N VAL A 458 -14.74 21.79 10.11
CA VAL A 458 -13.72 21.85 11.16
C VAL A 458 -13.95 20.70 12.14
N ARG A 459 -13.15 19.64 12.04
CA ARG A 459 -13.27 18.45 12.89
C ARG A 459 -12.23 18.42 14.00
N LEU A 460 -12.51 17.72 15.09
CA LEU A 460 -11.52 17.51 16.14
C LEU A 460 -10.54 16.41 15.75
N LEU A 461 -9.27 16.55 16.14
CA LEU A 461 -8.26 15.51 15.93
C LEU A 461 -8.64 14.16 16.57
N SER A 462 -9.32 14.21 17.73
CA SER A 462 -9.80 13.05 18.47
C SER A 462 -10.89 12.26 17.74
N GLU A 463 -11.65 12.89 16.85
CA GLU A 463 -12.68 12.19 16.06
C GLU A 463 -12.05 11.21 15.06
N TYR A 464 -10.87 11.54 14.54
CA TYR A 464 -10.10 10.65 13.68
C TYR A 464 -9.51 9.47 14.47
N ALA A 465 -9.40 9.58 15.79
CA ALA A 465 -9.05 8.47 16.67
C ALA A 465 -10.24 7.53 16.97
N SER A 466 -11.38 7.67 16.28
CA SER A 466 -12.53 6.77 16.48
C SER A 466 -12.19 5.30 16.13
N PRO A 467 -12.64 4.32 16.93
CA PRO A 467 -12.43 2.90 16.64
C PRO A 467 -13.12 2.45 15.34
N GLY A 468 -14.14 3.19 14.86
CA GLY A 468 -14.81 2.93 13.59
C GLY A 468 -13.93 3.19 12.35
N LEU A 469 -12.93 4.08 12.47
CA LEU A 469 -12.00 4.41 11.38
C LEU A 469 -10.81 3.45 11.34
N ILE A 470 -10.27 3.11 12.51
CA ILE A 470 -9.12 2.22 12.63
C ILE A 470 -9.28 1.33 13.85
N ALA A 471 -9.37 0.02 13.60
CA ALA A 471 -9.32 -0.98 14.66
C ALA A 471 -7.92 -1.07 15.29
N ASP A 472 -7.86 -1.33 16.60
CA ASP A 472 -6.58 -1.42 17.34
C ASP A 472 -5.61 -2.44 16.73
N ALA A 473 -6.14 -3.56 16.21
CA ALA A 473 -5.33 -4.57 15.53
C ALA A 473 -4.66 -4.05 14.25
N GLN A 474 -5.32 -3.13 13.51
CA GLN A 474 -4.75 -2.51 12.31
C GLN A 474 -3.71 -1.46 12.67
N LEU A 475 -3.98 -0.66 13.70
CA LEU A 475 -3.08 0.36 14.22
C LEU A 475 -1.78 -0.25 14.75
N LEU A 476 -1.88 -1.32 15.54
CA LEU A 476 -0.75 -2.00 16.18
C LEU A 476 -0.08 -3.07 15.29
N ARG A 477 -0.56 -3.22 14.05
CA ARG A 477 -0.01 -4.18 13.08
C ARG A 477 1.48 -3.92 12.83
N SER A 478 2.26 -4.99 12.74
CA SER A 478 3.67 -4.94 12.33
C SER A 478 3.85 -5.12 10.81
N GLY A 479 5.06 -4.81 10.33
CA GLY A 479 5.49 -5.13 8.97
C GLY A 479 5.35 -4.00 7.96
N GLY A 480 5.66 -4.27 6.69
CA GLY A 480 5.71 -3.26 5.62
C GLY A 480 4.35 -2.75 5.12
N THR A 481 3.27 -3.06 5.82
CA THR A 481 1.92 -2.50 5.63
C THR A 481 1.37 -1.94 6.94
N ALA A 482 2.19 -1.84 7.99
CA ALA A 482 1.80 -1.16 9.22
C ALA A 482 1.43 0.29 8.89
N LEU A 483 0.37 0.81 9.50
CA LEU A 483 -0.01 2.22 9.35
C LEU A 483 1.01 3.14 10.02
N LEU A 484 1.63 2.68 11.10
CA LEU A 484 2.58 3.44 11.89
C LEU A 484 4.02 2.95 11.69
N PRO A 485 5.00 3.87 11.74
CA PRO A 485 6.41 3.52 11.93
C PRO A 485 6.61 2.61 13.15
N GLN A 486 7.61 1.75 13.09
CA GLN A 486 7.88 0.74 14.12
C GLN A 486 8.00 1.31 15.53
N ASP A 487 8.68 2.45 15.68
CA ASP A 487 8.91 3.14 16.95
C ASP A 487 7.64 3.80 17.50
N MET A 488 6.83 4.46 16.66
CA MET A 488 5.53 5.03 17.08
C MET A 488 4.57 3.93 17.55
N ARG A 489 4.53 2.82 16.81
CA ARG A 489 3.77 1.63 17.18
C ARG A 489 4.26 1.02 18.49
N ALA A 490 5.59 0.95 18.69
CA ALA A 490 6.16 0.43 19.92
C ALA A 490 5.80 1.33 21.12
N ALA A 491 5.86 2.65 20.96
CA ALA A 491 5.43 3.60 21.98
C ALA A 491 3.95 3.39 22.35
N LEU A 492 3.06 3.32 21.35
CA LEU A 492 1.62 3.06 21.57
C LEU A 492 1.32 1.67 22.16
N SER A 493 2.19 0.68 21.95
CA SER A 493 2.03 -0.66 22.51
C SER A 493 2.56 -0.76 23.94
N ALA A 494 3.57 0.05 24.28
CA ALA A 494 4.24 0.04 25.58
C ALA A 494 3.58 0.98 26.61
N GLN A 495 2.72 1.88 26.15
CA GLN A 495 2.07 2.86 27.02
C GLN A 495 1.11 2.19 28.03
N PRO A 496 1.03 2.70 29.27
CA PRO A 496 0.36 2.02 30.37
C PRO A 496 -1.18 2.10 30.31
N ARG A 497 -1.74 3.07 29.59
CA ARG A 497 -3.20 3.26 29.51
C ARG A 497 -3.79 2.37 28.42
N PRO A 498 -5.03 1.91 28.50
CA PRO A 498 -5.67 1.24 27.37
C PRO A 498 -5.88 2.21 26.19
N LEU A 499 -5.76 1.72 24.94
CA LEU A 499 -6.04 2.56 23.76
C LEU A 499 -7.46 3.14 23.78
N ALA A 500 -8.44 2.39 24.31
CA ALA A 500 -9.80 2.86 24.50
C ALA A 500 -9.89 4.11 25.39
N GLU A 501 -9.05 4.22 26.41
CA GLU A 501 -8.99 5.38 27.29
C GLU A 501 -8.40 6.58 26.53
N LEU A 502 -7.31 6.39 25.80
CA LEU A 502 -6.71 7.44 24.97
C LEU A 502 -7.70 7.96 23.90
N ARG A 503 -8.49 7.07 23.29
CA ARG A 503 -9.53 7.43 22.30
C ARG A 503 -10.71 8.17 22.92
N SER A 504 -10.98 7.97 24.23
CA SER A 504 -12.06 8.66 24.93
C SER A 504 -11.75 10.12 25.22
N ALA A 505 -10.48 10.52 25.17
CA ALA A 505 -10.06 11.89 25.35
C ALA A 505 -10.40 12.72 24.11
N VAL A 506 -11.40 13.60 24.25
CA VAL A 506 -11.85 14.50 23.18
C VAL A 506 -10.86 15.65 22.98
N ASP A 507 -10.40 16.24 24.09
CA ASP A 507 -9.50 17.39 24.07
C ASP A 507 -8.06 16.92 24.32
N VAL A 508 -7.13 17.38 23.51
CA VAL A 508 -5.72 17.04 23.66
C VAL A 508 -5.08 17.97 24.70
N ALA A 509 -4.69 17.41 25.84
CA ALA A 509 -4.10 18.17 26.94
C ALA A 509 -2.79 18.87 26.53
N ARG A 510 -2.52 20.04 27.13
CA ARG A 510 -1.28 20.80 26.92
C ARG A 510 -0.37 20.66 28.16
N PRO A 511 0.74 19.92 28.08
CA PRO A 511 1.69 19.83 29.19
C PRO A 511 2.55 21.09 29.27
N ASP A 512 3.01 21.40 30.49
CA ASP A 512 4.07 22.38 30.69
C ASP A 512 5.43 21.73 30.38
N LEU A 513 6.10 22.22 29.33
CA LEU A 513 7.41 21.69 28.92
C LEU A 513 8.56 22.18 29.80
N THR A 514 8.32 23.17 30.65
CA THR A 514 9.34 23.72 31.57
C THR A 514 9.35 22.98 32.90
N ASP A 515 8.28 22.24 33.21
CA ASP A 515 8.23 21.36 34.37
C ASP A 515 8.96 20.04 34.08
N ALA A 516 9.91 19.69 34.95
CA ALA A 516 10.70 18.47 34.89
C ALA A 516 10.13 17.34 35.77
N SER A 517 8.95 17.53 36.36
CA SER A 517 8.28 16.52 37.17
C SER A 517 7.91 15.27 36.37
N GLU A 518 7.80 14.12 37.05
CA GLU A 518 7.29 12.88 36.43
C GLU A 518 5.88 13.08 35.89
N ALA A 519 5.05 13.88 36.57
CA ALA A 519 3.70 14.21 36.10
C ALA A 519 3.68 14.96 34.77
N ALA A 520 4.63 15.89 34.56
CA ALA A 520 4.77 16.60 33.29
C ALA A 520 5.27 15.67 32.16
N ALA A 521 6.16 14.71 32.49
CA ALA A 521 6.60 13.68 31.56
C ALA A 521 5.44 12.75 31.15
N ASP A 522 4.63 12.28 32.11
CA ASP A 522 3.45 11.46 31.85
C ASP A 522 2.41 12.21 31.02
N ALA A 523 2.21 13.51 31.29
CA ALA A 523 1.30 14.36 30.53
C ALA A 523 1.79 14.55 29.08
N TRP A 524 3.11 14.69 28.88
CA TRP A 524 3.73 14.73 27.56
C TRP A 524 3.48 13.43 26.79
N ASP A 525 3.75 12.28 27.41
CA ASP A 525 3.58 10.98 26.76
C ASP A 525 2.10 10.72 26.43
N ALA A 526 1.18 11.05 27.35
CA ALA A 526 -0.25 10.95 27.10
C ALA A 526 -0.69 11.82 25.91
N MET A 527 -0.24 13.07 25.85
CA MET A 527 -0.51 13.98 24.73
C MET A 527 0.02 13.40 23.41
N VAL A 528 1.28 12.94 23.39
CA VAL A 528 1.92 12.35 22.21
C VAL A 528 1.12 11.14 21.72
N HIS A 529 0.77 10.21 22.60
CA HIS A 529 0.01 9.02 22.22
C HIS A 529 -1.38 9.36 21.67
N GLN A 530 -2.08 10.33 22.28
CA GLN A 530 -3.39 10.78 21.79
C GLN A 530 -3.27 11.42 20.40
N MET A 531 -2.26 12.27 20.17
CA MET A 531 -2.00 12.84 18.85
C MET A 531 -1.59 11.78 17.82
N MET A 532 -0.79 10.79 18.21
CA MET A 532 -0.41 9.69 17.33
C MET A 532 -1.65 8.93 16.85
N LEU A 533 -2.61 8.66 17.74
CA LEU A 533 -3.87 8.02 17.38
C LEU A 533 -4.68 8.86 16.39
N GLY A 534 -4.86 10.15 16.69
CA GLY A 534 -5.59 11.06 15.81
C GLY A 534 -4.93 11.23 14.44
N CYS A 535 -3.60 11.39 14.40
CA CYS A 535 -2.85 11.53 13.15
C CYS A 535 -2.84 10.25 12.31
N ALA A 536 -2.76 9.08 12.95
CA ALA A 536 -2.91 7.79 12.27
C ALA A 536 -4.31 7.63 11.68
N GLY A 537 -5.32 7.94 12.50
CA GLY A 537 -6.73 8.10 12.14
C GLY A 537 -6.93 8.91 10.87
N LEU A 538 -6.44 10.15 10.93
CA LEU A 538 -6.55 11.14 9.88
C LEU A 538 -5.85 10.66 8.62
N THR A 539 -4.62 10.15 8.74
CA THR A 539 -3.89 9.62 7.58
C THR A 539 -4.67 8.48 6.92
N ARG A 540 -5.19 7.53 7.70
CA ARG A 540 -5.98 6.42 7.17
C ARG A 540 -7.24 6.92 6.46
N TYR A 541 -7.96 7.84 7.09
CA TYR A 541 -9.15 8.46 6.54
C TYR A 541 -8.88 9.06 5.16
N LEU A 542 -7.83 9.88 5.04
CA LEU A 542 -7.48 10.52 3.77
C LEU A 542 -7.06 9.51 2.71
N ILE A 543 -6.32 8.46 3.09
CA ILE A 543 -5.97 7.35 2.18
C ILE A 543 -7.22 6.63 1.68
N ASP A 544 -8.19 6.38 2.56
CA ASP A 544 -9.43 5.68 2.20
C ASP A 544 -10.35 6.57 1.33
N CYS A 545 -10.24 7.89 1.44
CA CYS A 545 -10.89 8.85 0.54
C CYS A 545 -10.19 9.01 -0.82
N TYR A 546 -9.00 8.41 -1.03
CA TYR A 546 -8.27 8.55 -2.29
C TYR A 546 -9.04 7.87 -3.45
N PRO A 547 -9.45 8.61 -4.50
CA PRO A 547 -10.23 8.05 -5.58
C PRO A 547 -9.48 6.94 -6.34
N PRO A 548 -10.15 5.82 -6.70
CA PRO A 548 -9.50 4.71 -7.40
C PRO A 548 -9.13 5.02 -8.85
N ASP A 549 -9.69 6.08 -9.43
CA ASP A 549 -9.52 6.54 -10.79
C ASP A 549 -8.41 7.59 -10.95
N LEU A 550 -7.90 8.14 -9.85
CA LEU A 550 -6.70 8.96 -9.90
C LEU A 550 -5.47 8.10 -10.20
N PRO A 551 -4.53 8.58 -11.04
CA PRO A 551 -3.32 7.83 -11.35
C PRO A 551 -2.59 7.51 -10.04
N ASP A 552 -2.29 6.22 -9.82
CA ASP A 552 -1.44 5.76 -8.72
C ASP A 552 -0.20 6.66 -8.68
N TYR A 553 -0.15 7.58 -7.72
CA TYR A 553 0.95 8.51 -7.62
C TYR A 553 2.20 7.70 -7.22
N ASP A 554 3.09 7.41 -8.18
CA ASP A 554 4.33 6.64 -7.92
C ASP A 554 5.24 7.51 -7.04
N PRO A 555 5.42 7.17 -5.75
CA PRO A 555 6.30 7.93 -4.88
C PRO A 555 7.74 7.45 -5.14
N LEU A 556 8.32 7.90 -6.25
CA LEU A 556 9.76 7.74 -6.53
C LEU A 556 10.61 8.58 -5.57
#